data_AF-A0A5L8LPQ8-F1
#
_entry.id   AF-A0A5L8LPQ8-F1
#
_cell.length_a   1.000
_cell.length_b   1.000
_cell.length_c   1.000
_cell.angle_alpha   90.00
_cell.angle_beta   90.00
_cell.angle_gamma   90.00
#
_symmetry.space_group_name_H-M   'P 1'
#
loop_
_entity.id
_entity.type
_entity.pdbx_description
1 polymer ?
#
loop_
_entity_poly.entity_id
_entity_poly.type
_entity_poly.pdbx_seq_one_letter_code
_entity_poly.pdbx_strand_id
1 'polypeptide(L)'
;MKNLAIIFENSLLTCEKNEIPNLISELVFSLSYKKISFENTSNKELFTIFSKVLEKLELINEENISRIIQGIIKARVEEDKKAFFAYINEYGKLKVKIKDQKNTIKHKICDNFFDLEKNLKDLNLNEFNISINDTMLYDIEILGLLKETAESAFITTLEKGENIELTSCEIAKNLVFNAICEGSFEKERILKISQVVLNAAFELANESQAFAYDLCIGSIYGAQEGISLAIEKFKLSFAYSALEHDLKNKEKELIDIEQEFIQILKKISSELDNPVKDILKDLLENKFDTLFAKFKRLMQENREQILIKINEIKQNPKIDSFSKLTQNKLNILTKELSELEKLASHKYKSLDKNNVKELGVRLWEKLIK
;
A
#
# COMPACT_ATOMS: atom_id res chain seq x y z
N MET A 1 -25.37 -30.36 36.43
CA MET A 1 -26.56 -30.21 35.55
C MET A 1 -27.80 -29.69 36.29
N LYS A 2 -28.22 -30.25 37.43
CA LYS A 2 -29.38 -29.77 38.23
C LYS A 2 -29.37 -28.26 38.55
N ASN A 3 -28.21 -27.69 38.90
CA ASN A 3 -28.11 -26.26 39.23
C ASN A 3 -28.45 -25.32 38.07
N LEU A 4 -28.15 -25.68 36.82
CA LEU A 4 -28.38 -24.79 35.67
C LEU A 4 -29.88 -24.68 35.33
N ALA A 5 -30.60 -25.81 35.41
CA ALA A 5 -32.05 -25.85 35.27
C ALA A 5 -32.75 -25.08 36.41
N ILE A 6 -32.29 -25.24 37.65
CA ILE A 6 -32.85 -24.56 38.82
C ILE A 6 -32.65 -23.05 38.75
N ILE A 7 -31.46 -22.58 38.37
CA ILE A 7 -31.18 -21.15 38.23
C ILE A 7 -32.05 -20.56 37.11
N PHE A 8 -32.13 -21.23 35.96
CA PHE A 8 -32.96 -20.77 34.85
C PHE A 8 -34.46 -20.75 35.21
N GLU A 9 -34.96 -21.80 35.85
CA GLU A 9 -36.37 -21.91 36.28
C GLU A 9 -36.74 -20.83 37.30
N ASN A 10 -35.93 -20.65 38.34
CA ASN A 10 -36.20 -19.67 39.39
C ASN A 10 -36.16 -18.23 38.85
N SER A 11 -35.25 -17.93 37.93
CA SER A 11 -35.17 -16.59 37.32
C SER A 11 -36.37 -16.26 36.42
N LEU A 12 -36.96 -17.27 35.76
CA LEU A 12 -38.17 -17.08 34.94
C LEU A 12 -39.43 -16.91 35.80
N LEU A 13 -39.49 -17.57 36.95
CA LEU A 13 -40.63 -17.47 37.89
C LEU A 13 -40.73 -16.10 38.58
N THR A 14 -39.63 -15.35 38.67
CA THR A 14 -39.58 -14.05 39.35
C THR A 14 -39.89 -12.84 38.46
N CYS A 15 -40.22 -13.05 37.18
CA CYS A 15 -40.31 -11.97 36.19
C CYS A 15 -41.75 -11.73 35.69
N GLU A 16 -42.07 -10.49 35.31
CA GLU A 16 -43.36 -10.15 34.69
C GLU A 16 -43.46 -10.72 33.28
N LYS A 17 -44.67 -11.16 32.87
CA LYS A 17 -44.89 -11.93 31.62
C LYS A 17 -44.40 -11.23 30.35
N ASN A 18 -44.32 -9.90 30.34
CA ASN A 18 -43.95 -9.12 29.15
C ASN A 18 -42.43 -9.06 28.90
N GLU A 19 -41.59 -9.45 29.87
CA GLU A 19 -40.11 -9.37 29.75
C GLU A 19 -39.46 -10.76 29.54
N ILE A 20 -40.26 -11.82 29.63
CA ILE A 20 -39.82 -13.22 29.56
C ILE A 20 -38.95 -13.52 28.32
N PRO A 21 -39.28 -13.10 27.08
CA PRO A 21 -38.47 -13.44 25.91
C PRO A 21 -37.06 -12.82 25.92
N ASN A 22 -36.93 -11.59 26.41
CA ASN A 22 -35.63 -10.91 26.52
C ASN A 22 -34.80 -11.52 27.65
N LEU A 23 -35.43 -11.82 28.78
CA LEU A 23 -34.78 -12.49 29.90
C LEU A 23 -34.28 -13.89 29.51
N ILE A 24 -35.06 -14.66 28.75
CA ILE A 24 -34.62 -15.96 28.19
C ILE A 24 -33.36 -15.78 27.37
N SER A 25 -33.30 -14.77 26.49
CA SER A 25 -32.12 -14.53 25.67
C SER A 25 -30.85 -14.26 26.50
N GLU A 26 -30.95 -13.45 27.55
CA GLU A 26 -29.81 -13.07 28.39
C GLU A 26 -29.37 -14.20 29.33
N LEU A 27 -30.33 -14.90 29.94
CA LEU A 27 -30.06 -16.02 30.83
C LEU A 27 -29.48 -17.20 30.07
N VAL A 28 -30.04 -17.55 28.90
CA VAL A 28 -29.52 -18.65 28.09
C VAL A 28 -28.10 -18.33 27.64
N PHE A 29 -27.81 -17.11 27.20
CA PHE A 29 -26.45 -16.70 26.84
C PHE A 29 -25.48 -16.84 28.02
N SER A 30 -25.78 -16.20 29.16
CA SER A 30 -24.86 -16.14 30.30
C SER A 30 -24.63 -17.51 30.94
N LEU A 31 -25.68 -18.31 31.12
CA LEU A 31 -25.60 -19.66 31.68
C LEU A 31 -24.90 -20.63 30.72
N SER A 32 -25.21 -20.55 29.41
CA SER A 32 -24.52 -21.37 28.41
C SER A 32 -23.05 -21.00 28.32
N TYR A 33 -22.70 -19.71 28.28
CA TYR A 33 -21.33 -19.24 28.20
C TYR A 33 -20.48 -19.78 29.36
N LYS A 34 -20.96 -19.57 30.58
CA LYS A 34 -20.30 -20.11 31.78
C LYS A 34 -20.13 -21.62 31.68
N LYS A 35 -21.17 -22.34 31.25
CA LYS A 35 -21.14 -23.81 31.20
C LYS A 35 -20.20 -24.35 30.12
N ILE A 36 -20.15 -23.72 28.96
CA ILE A 36 -19.28 -24.07 27.84
C ILE A 36 -17.82 -23.89 28.25
N SER A 37 -17.46 -22.75 28.86
CA SER A 37 -16.08 -22.46 29.26
C SER A 37 -15.56 -23.39 30.37
N PHE A 38 -16.41 -23.91 31.25
CA PHE A 38 -15.97 -24.80 32.35
C PHE A 38 -16.06 -26.30 32.03
N GLU A 39 -17.04 -26.75 31.26
CA GLU A 39 -17.37 -28.18 31.13
C GLU A 39 -17.53 -28.65 29.67
N ASN A 40 -17.27 -27.81 28.67
CA ASN A 40 -17.42 -28.10 27.23
C ASN A 40 -18.73 -28.84 26.87
N THR A 41 -19.83 -28.42 27.49
CA THR A 41 -21.15 -29.04 27.32
C THR A 41 -21.64 -28.90 25.88
N SER A 42 -22.33 -29.94 25.37
CA SER A 42 -22.83 -29.94 24.00
C SER A 42 -24.06 -29.04 23.84
N ASN A 43 -24.26 -28.52 22.62
CA ASN A 43 -25.46 -27.72 22.30
C ASN A 43 -26.75 -28.52 22.52
N LYS A 44 -26.72 -29.84 22.25
CA LYS A 44 -27.87 -30.74 22.46
C LYS A 44 -28.27 -30.81 23.92
N GLU A 45 -27.30 -30.92 24.82
CA GLU A 45 -27.57 -30.97 26.27
C GLU A 45 -28.12 -29.65 26.79
N LEU A 46 -27.51 -28.52 26.42
CA LEU A 46 -27.98 -27.19 26.80
C LEU A 46 -29.40 -26.93 26.30
N PHE A 47 -29.66 -27.20 25.02
CA PHE A 47 -30.98 -27.05 24.42
C PHE A 47 -32.02 -27.92 25.15
N THR A 48 -31.70 -29.20 25.40
CA THR A 48 -32.61 -30.11 26.12
C THR A 48 -32.92 -29.60 27.53
N ILE A 49 -31.95 -29.03 28.24
CA ILE A 49 -32.15 -28.49 29.59
C ILE A 49 -33.11 -27.30 29.56
N PHE A 50 -32.83 -26.30 28.70
CA PHE A 50 -33.66 -25.10 28.64
C PHE A 50 -35.07 -25.38 28.11
N SER A 51 -35.21 -26.24 27.09
CA SER A 51 -36.52 -26.63 26.56
C SER A 51 -37.37 -27.37 27.60
N LYS A 52 -36.79 -28.27 28.40
CA LYS A 52 -37.53 -28.96 29.49
C LYS A 52 -38.01 -28.00 30.58
N VAL A 53 -37.25 -26.95 30.86
CA VAL A 53 -37.68 -25.92 31.83
C VAL A 53 -38.83 -25.09 31.26
N LEU A 54 -38.77 -24.68 29.99
CA LEU A 54 -39.89 -23.99 29.35
C LEU A 54 -41.14 -24.86 29.24
N GLU A 55 -40.98 -26.18 28.99
CA GLU A 55 -42.09 -27.14 28.96
C GLU A 55 -42.79 -27.20 30.31
N LYS A 56 -42.02 -27.31 31.40
CA LYS A 56 -42.53 -27.33 32.78
C LYS A 56 -43.28 -26.04 33.16
N LEU A 57 -42.87 -24.90 32.61
CA LEU A 57 -43.45 -23.59 32.90
C LEU A 57 -44.58 -23.20 31.92
N GLU A 58 -44.95 -24.07 30.98
CA GLU A 58 -45.92 -23.79 29.90
C GLU A 58 -45.54 -22.56 29.05
N LEU A 59 -44.24 -22.30 28.89
CA LEU A 59 -43.67 -21.16 28.15
C LEU A 59 -43.09 -21.56 26.78
N ILE A 60 -43.37 -22.78 26.30
CA ILE A 60 -42.95 -23.19 24.96
C ILE A 60 -43.77 -22.45 23.91
N ASN A 61 -43.09 -21.61 23.16
CA ASN A 61 -43.57 -21.02 21.92
C ASN A 61 -42.38 -20.83 20.97
N GLU A 62 -42.67 -20.53 19.71
CA GLU A 62 -41.66 -20.37 18.66
C GLU A 62 -40.63 -19.27 19.01
N GLU A 63 -41.09 -18.16 19.59
CA GLU A 63 -40.24 -17.03 19.99
C GLU A 63 -39.21 -17.46 21.05
N ASN A 64 -39.67 -18.09 22.14
CA ASN A 64 -38.82 -18.48 23.26
C ASN A 64 -37.81 -19.58 22.87
N ILE A 65 -38.21 -20.53 22.02
CA ILE A 65 -37.29 -21.54 21.47
C ILE A 65 -36.23 -20.88 20.57
N SER A 66 -36.62 -19.92 19.73
CA SER A 66 -35.69 -19.15 18.91
C SER A 66 -34.68 -18.38 19.78
N ARG A 67 -35.13 -17.76 20.88
CA ARG A 67 -34.24 -17.08 21.85
C ARG A 67 -33.26 -18.04 22.53
N ILE A 68 -33.68 -19.27 22.86
CA ILE A 68 -32.77 -20.30 23.38
C ILE A 68 -31.68 -20.60 22.35
N ILE A 69 -32.06 -20.89 21.11
CA ILE A 69 -31.12 -21.22 20.03
C ILE A 69 -30.12 -20.08 19.83
N GLN A 70 -30.61 -18.84 19.73
CA GLN A 70 -29.78 -17.65 19.58
C GLN A 70 -28.82 -17.45 20.77
N GLY A 71 -29.30 -17.66 22.01
CA GLY A 71 -28.47 -17.53 23.21
C GLY A 71 -27.33 -18.55 23.26
N ILE A 72 -27.61 -19.82 22.93
CA ILE A 72 -26.60 -20.89 22.87
C ILE A 72 -25.57 -20.60 21.77
N ILE A 73 -26.03 -20.23 20.56
CA ILE A 73 -25.12 -19.90 19.45
C ILE A 73 -24.24 -18.71 19.82
N LYS A 74 -24.83 -17.63 20.36
CA LYS A 74 -24.07 -16.45 20.82
C LYS A 74 -23.01 -16.83 21.84
N ALA A 75 -23.35 -17.67 22.82
CA ALA A 75 -22.41 -18.12 23.83
C ALA A 75 -21.26 -18.94 23.23
N ARG A 76 -21.52 -19.78 22.22
CA ARG A 76 -20.51 -20.63 21.60
C ARG A 76 -19.47 -19.83 20.81
N VAL A 77 -19.88 -18.76 20.15
CA VAL A 77 -19.00 -17.93 19.29
C VAL A 77 -18.34 -16.76 20.03
N GLU A 78 -18.66 -16.56 21.31
CA GLU A 78 -18.23 -15.38 22.05
C GLU A 78 -16.72 -15.34 22.31
N GLU A 79 -16.10 -16.49 22.63
CA GLU A 79 -14.63 -16.56 22.78
C GLU A 79 -13.91 -16.35 21.46
N ASP A 80 -14.40 -16.95 20.36
CA ASP A 80 -13.84 -16.76 19.02
C ASP A 80 -13.94 -15.30 18.57
N LYS A 81 -15.08 -14.62 18.86
CA LYS A 81 -15.23 -13.18 18.61
C LYS A 81 -14.23 -12.35 19.41
N LYS A 82 -14.03 -12.65 20.69
CA LYS A 82 -13.05 -11.95 21.53
C LYS A 82 -11.63 -12.15 20.99
N ALA A 83 -11.28 -13.37 20.61
CA ALA A 83 -9.98 -13.68 19.99
C ALA A 83 -9.81 -12.92 18.67
N PHE A 84 -10.84 -12.89 17.82
CA PHE A 84 -10.84 -12.13 16.58
C PHE A 84 -10.57 -10.62 16.80
N PHE A 85 -11.25 -9.99 17.76
CA PHE A 85 -11.00 -8.58 18.08
C PHE A 85 -9.61 -8.35 18.69
N ALA A 86 -9.08 -9.31 19.46
CA ALA A 86 -7.71 -9.26 19.94
C ALA A 86 -6.70 -9.28 18.78
N TYR A 87 -6.90 -10.18 17.79
CA TYR A 87 -6.07 -10.22 16.58
C TYR A 87 -6.15 -8.94 15.76
N ILE A 88 -7.33 -8.32 15.63
CA ILE A 88 -7.46 -7.00 14.97
C ILE A 88 -6.62 -5.94 15.68
N ASN A 89 -6.65 -5.92 17.01
CA ASN A 89 -5.87 -4.97 17.80
C ASN A 89 -4.37 -5.21 17.65
N GLU A 90 -3.92 -6.46 17.70
CA GLU A 90 -2.52 -6.83 17.46
C GLU A 90 -2.06 -6.46 16.06
N TYR A 91 -2.88 -6.72 15.04
CA TYR A 91 -2.62 -6.29 13.67
C TYR A 91 -2.46 -4.76 13.56
N GLY A 92 -3.31 -3.99 14.26
CA GLY A 92 -3.17 -2.53 14.35
C GLY A 92 -1.84 -2.10 14.96
N LYS A 93 -1.43 -2.72 16.07
CA LYS A 93 -0.13 -2.45 16.71
C LYS A 93 1.05 -2.82 15.81
N LEU A 94 0.96 -3.94 15.10
CA LEU A 94 2.00 -4.39 14.18
C LEU A 94 2.16 -3.41 13.02
N LYS A 95 1.06 -2.89 12.46
CA LYS A 95 1.10 -1.83 11.45
C LYS A 95 1.83 -0.58 11.91
N VAL A 96 1.59 -0.14 13.15
CA VAL A 96 2.29 1.02 13.72
C VAL A 96 3.79 0.72 13.85
N LYS A 97 4.16 -0.44 14.39
CA LYS A 97 5.56 -0.86 14.51
C LYS A 97 6.28 -0.94 13.16
N ILE A 98 5.62 -1.48 12.12
CA ILE A 98 6.17 -1.53 10.76
C ILE A 98 6.45 -0.12 10.24
N LYS A 99 5.50 0.80 10.44
CA LYS A 99 5.66 2.21 10.05
C LYS A 99 6.82 2.88 10.80
N ASP A 100 6.95 2.64 12.11
CA ASP A 100 8.02 3.22 12.93
C ASP A 100 9.39 2.65 12.55
N GLN A 101 9.47 1.34 12.29
CA GLN A 101 10.68 0.69 11.81
C GLN A 101 11.12 1.24 10.45
N LYS A 102 10.16 1.41 9.52
CA LYS A 102 10.41 2.03 8.21
C LYS A 102 10.99 3.44 8.35
N ASN A 103 10.44 4.26 9.24
CA ASN A 103 10.99 5.59 9.52
C ASN A 103 12.39 5.52 10.11
N THR A 104 12.63 4.55 11.01
CA THR A 104 13.93 4.35 11.65
C THR A 104 15.01 3.97 10.63
N ILE A 105 14.70 3.07 9.70
CA ILE A 105 15.63 2.67 8.65
C ILE A 105 15.89 3.88 7.72
N LYS A 106 14.85 4.59 7.28
CA LYS A 106 14.99 5.84 6.51
C LYS A 106 15.95 6.83 7.19
N HIS A 107 15.78 7.08 8.49
CA HIS A 107 16.65 7.99 9.24
C HIS A 107 18.10 7.49 9.26
N LYS A 108 18.34 6.21 9.56
CA LYS A 108 19.69 5.63 9.57
C LYS A 108 20.38 5.70 8.21
N ILE A 109 19.62 5.51 7.13
CA ILE A 109 20.17 5.65 5.78
C ILE A 109 20.53 7.12 5.54
N CYS A 110 19.65 8.07 5.81
CA CYS A 110 19.97 9.50 5.71
C CYS A 110 21.25 9.84 6.51
N ASP A 111 21.36 9.38 7.77
CA ASP A 111 22.51 9.64 8.63
C ASP A 111 23.81 9.06 8.05
N ASN A 112 23.81 7.78 7.66
CA ASN A 112 24.97 7.13 7.04
C ASN A 112 25.38 7.83 5.73
N PHE A 113 24.41 8.34 4.97
CA PHE A 113 24.70 9.03 3.73
C PHE A 113 25.24 10.43 3.95
N PHE A 114 24.76 11.19 4.94
CA PHE A 114 25.38 12.45 5.33
C PHE A 114 26.83 12.25 5.77
N ASP A 115 27.10 11.18 6.52
CA ASP A 115 28.46 10.81 6.91
C ASP A 115 29.34 10.49 5.70
N LEU A 116 28.82 9.72 4.72
CA LEU A 116 29.55 9.42 3.48
C LEU A 116 29.76 10.64 2.59
N GLU A 117 28.75 11.52 2.44
CA GLU A 117 28.84 12.75 1.67
C GLU A 117 29.87 13.71 2.28
N LYS A 118 29.90 13.81 3.61
CA LYS A 118 30.90 14.57 4.35
C LYS A 118 32.31 14.01 4.11
N ASN A 119 32.47 12.69 4.20
CA ASN A 119 33.75 12.03 3.91
C ASN A 119 34.21 12.24 2.46
N LEU A 120 33.30 12.22 1.47
CA LEU A 120 33.62 12.50 0.07
C LEU A 120 34.09 13.94 -0.16
N LYS A 121 33.47 14.91 0.54
CA LYS A 121 33.90 16.32 0.54
C LYS A 121 35.28 16.48 1.20
N ASP A 122 35.52 15.77 2.30
CA ASP A 122 36.81 15.79 3.01
C ASP A 122 37.94 15.16 2.16
N LEU A 123 37.61 14.22 1.26
CA LEU A 123 38.56 13.59 0.32
C LEU A 123 38.80 14.39 -0.97
N ASN A 124 38.18 15.55 -1.16
CA ASN A 124 38.28 16.39 -2.37
C ASN A 124 37.95 15.67 -3.69
N LEU A 125 37.11 14.62 -3.65
CA LEU A 125 36.62 13.90 -4.84
C LEU A 125 35.44 14.64 -5.52
N ASN A 126 35.56 15.96 -5.64
CA ASN A 126 34.49 16.87 -6.10
C ASN A 126 34.11 16.69 -7.58
N GLU A 127 34.79 15.82 -8.33
CA GLU A 127 34.42 15.44 -9.70
C GLU A 127 33.15 14.57 -9.74
N PHE A 128 32.84 13.86 -8.66
CA PHE A 128 31.61 13.08 -8.54
C PHE A 128 30.55 13.93 -7.83
N ASN A 129 29.87 14.82 -8.56
CA ASN A 129 28.65 15.49 -8.10
C ASN A 129 27.51 14.46 -7.94
N ILE A 130 27.61 13.58 -6.96
CA ILE A 130 26.54 12.64 -6.62
C ILE A 130 25.54 13.41 -5.74
N SER A 131 24.62 14.12 -6.39
CA SER A 131 23.43 14.67 -5.73
C SER A 131 22.46 13.52 -5.47
N ILE A 132 22.62 12.84 -4.33
CA ILE A 132 21.69 11.78 -3.90
C ILE A 132 20.44 12.47 -3.38
N ASN A 133 19.35 12.39 -4.14
CA ASN A 133 18.05 12.87 -3.67
C ASN A 133 17.39 11.79 -2.80
N ASP A 134 16.62 12.21 -1.80
CA ASP A 134 15.88 11.34 -0.85
C ASP A 134 15.08 10.21 -1.54
N THR A 135 14.64 10.43 -2.78
CA THR A 135 13.97 9.45 -3.64
C THR A 135 14.85 8.24 -3.96
N MET A 136 16.13 8.45 -4.30
CA MET A 136 17.07 7.34 -4.60
C MET A 136 17.36 6.47 -3.37
N LEU A 137 17.49 7.10 -2.20
CA LEU A 137 17.78 6.40 -0.94
C LEU A 137 16.60 5.55 -0.48
N TYR A 138 15.41 6.14 -0.53
CA TYR A 138 14.17 5.43 -0.24
C TYR A 138 13.92 4.30 -1.23
N ASP A 139 14.20 4.52 -2.53
CA ASP A 139 14.03 3.47 -3.53
C ASP A 139 15.02 2.32 -3.34
N ILE A 140 16.29 2.55 -2.99
CA ILE A 140 17.25 1.47 -2.71
C ILE A 140 16.80 0.62 -1.51
N GLU A 141 16.36 1.27 -0.43
CA GLU A 141 15.89 0.61 0.78
C GLU A 141 14.60 -0.19 0.56
N ILE A 142 13.59 0.43 -0.07
CA ILE A 142 12.30 -0.20 -0.34
C ILE A 142 12.48 -1.36 -1.31
N LEU A 143 13.31 -1.22 -2.35
CA LEU A 143 13.54 -2.29 -3.31
C LEU A 143 14.30 -3.46 -2.66
N GLY A 144 15.24 -3.21 -1.75
CA GLY A 144 15.91 -4.26 -0.97
C GLY A 144 14.93 -5.04 -0.10
N LEU A 145 14.13 -4.34 0.70
CA LEU A 145 13.09 -4.96 1.56
C LEU A 145 12.02 -5.68 0.74
N LEU A 146 11.64 -5.13 -0.42
CA LEU A 146 10.69 -5.74 -1.34
C LEU A 146 11.23 -7.05 -1.88
N LYS A 147 12.53 -7.12 -2.22
CA LYS A 147 13.19 -8.36 -2.66
C LYS A 147 13.09 -9.42 -1.58
N GLU A 148 13.55 -9.14 -0.37
CA GLU A 148 13.54 -10.08 0.76
C GLU A 148 12.12 -10.56 1.12
N THR A 149 11.15 -9.64 1.06
CA THR A 149 9.73 -9.95 1.31
C THR A 149 9.15 -10.84 0.22
N ALA A 150 9.47 -10.56 -1.05
CA ALA A 150 9.04 -11.36 -2.18
C ALA A 150 9.62 -12.78 -2.09
N GLU A 151 10.92 -12.91 -1.83
CA GLU A 151 11.59 -14.21 -1.65
C GLU A 151 10.93 -15.03 -0.54
N SER A 152 10.73 -14.43 0.64
CA SER A 152 10.11 -15.11 1.78
C SER A 152 8.69 -15.60 1.47
N ALA A 153 7.90 -14.77 0.78
CA ALA A 153 6.52 -15.10 0.40
C ALA A 153 6.46 -16.21 -0.65
N PHE A 154 7.34 -16.19 -1.65
CA PHE A 154 7.42 -17.23 -2.67
C PHE A 154 7.98 -18.54 -2.11
N ILE A 155 8.98 -18.52 -1.23
CA ILE A 155 9.45 -19.71 -0.50
C ILE A 155 8.29 -20.35 0.26
N THR A 156 7.54 -19.56 1.03
CA THR A 156 6.36 -20.06 1.77
C THR A 156 5.32 -20.69 0.83
N THR A 157 5.18 -20.15 -0.38
CA THR A 157 4.26 -20.70 -1.39
C THR A 157 4.75 -22.05 -1.92
N LEU A 158 6.05 -22.15 -2.21
CA LEU A 158 6.68 -23.40 -2.64
C LEU A 158 6.61 -24.47 -1.54
N GLU A 159 6.83 -24.10 -0.28
CA GLU A 159 6.74 -25.02 0.88
C GLU A 159 5.33 -25.58 1.08
N LYS A 160 4.29 -24.78 0.83
CA LYS A 160 2.90 -25.23 0.93
C LYS A 160 2.49 -26.10 -0.25
N GLY A 161 3.06 -25.89 -1.43
CA GLY A 161 2.87 -26.75 -2.61
C GLY A 161 1.48 -26.70 -3.26
N GLU A 162 0.55 -25.89 -2.75
CA GLU A 162 -0.84 -25.83 -3.21
C GLU A 162 -1.09 -24.60 -4.10
N ASN A 163 -1.64 -24.83 -5.29
CA ASN A 163 -2.05 -23.78 -6.23
C ASN A 163 -0.98 -22.69 -6.46
N ILE A 164 0.24 -23.12 -6.81
CA ILE A 164 1.42 -22.23 -6.87
C ILE A 164 1.20 -21.08 -7.85
N GLU A 165 0.62 -21.34 -9.02
CA GLU A 165 0.32 -20.31 -10.01
C GLU A 165 -0.59 -19.19 -9.44
N LEU A 166 -1.73 -19.57 -8.86
CA LEU A 166 -2.69 -18.60 -8.29
C LEU A 166 -2.11 -17.86 -7.09
N THR A 167 -1.42 -18.58 -6.21
CA THR A 167 -0.84 -18.00 -5.00
C THR A 167 0.30 -17.04 -5.33
N SER A 168 1.19 -17.41 -6.27
CA SER A 168 2.27 -16.54 -6.74
C SER A 168 1.73 -15.31 -7.48
N CYS A 169 0.64 -15.45 -8.23
CA CYS A 169 -0.06 -14.33 -8.85
C CYS A 169 -0.57 -13.33 -7.79
N GLU A 170 -1.30 -13.79 -6.77
CA GLU A 170 -1.80 -12.89 -5.74
C GLU A 170 -0.67 -12.26 -4.90
N ILE A 171 0.42 -12.97 -4.64
CA ILE A 171 1.60 -12.41 -3.96
C ILE A 171 2.23 -11.31 -4.81
N ALA A 172 2.59 -11.60 -6.06
CA ALA A 172 3.25 -10.64 -6.95
C ALA A 172 2.37 -9.39 -7.16
N LYS A 173 1.07 -9.58 -7.36
CA LYS A 173 0.07 -8.52 -7.46
C LYS A 173 0.06 -7.60 -6.25
N ASN A 174 -0.05 -8.17 -5.05
CA ASN A 174 -0.13 -7.38 -3.83
C ASN A 174 1.19 -6.64 -3.55
N LEU A 175 2.33 -7.29 -3.76
CA LEU A 175 3.65 -6.69 -3.56
C LEU A 175 3.89 -5.51 -4.52
N VAL A 176 3.66 -5.72 -5.82
CA VAL A 176 3.83 -4.68 -6.83
C VAL A 176 2.85 -3.53 -6.61
N PHE A 177 1.56 -3.83 -6.39
CA PHE A 177 0.54 -2.81 -6.13
C PHE A 177 0.88 -1.94 -4.92
N ASN A 178 1.22 -2.56 -3.78
CA ASN A 178 1.51 -1.82 -2.54
C ASN A 178 2.79 -0.99 -2.69
N ALA A 179 3.86 -1.55 -3.24
CA ALA A 179 5.12 -0.85 -3.44
C ALA A 179 5.00 0.38 -4.36
N ILE A 180 4.20 0.27 -5.43
CA ILE A 180 3.90 1.42 -6.30
C ILE A 180 3.13 2.49 -5.52
N CYS A 181 2.09 2.09 -4.79
CA CYS A 181 1.24 3.01 -4.02
C CYS A 181 1.96 3.72 -2.87
N GLU A 182 3.09 3.20 -2.39
CA GLU A 182 3.84 3.72 -1.25
C GLU A 182 4.86 4.83 -1.60
N GLY A 183 4.98 5.22 -2.86
CA GLY A 183 5.89 6.31 -3.27
C GLY A 183 5.38 7.08 -4.48
N SER A 184 6.30 7.78 -5.18
CA SER A 184 5.95 8.54 -6.37
C SER A 184 5.55 7.63 -7.53
N PHE A 185 4.57 8.08 -8.30
CA PHE A 185 4.07 7.37 -9.47
C PHE A 185 4.90 7.76 -10.68
N GLU A 186 6.04 7.08 -10.85
CA GLU A 186 7.01 7.28 -11.92
C GLU A 186 7.19 5.96 -12.68
N LYS A 187 7.24 6.02 -14.02
CA LYS A 187 7.35 4.84 -14.89
C LYS A 187 8.54 3.98 -14.53
N GLU A 188 9.71 4.60 -14.44
CA GLU A 188 10.97 3.91 -14.14
C GLU A 188 10.88 3.15 -12.80
N ARG A 189 10.26 3.78 -11.80
CA ARG A 189 10.06 3.19 -10.47
C ARG A 189 9.07 2.02 -10.50
N ILE A 190 7.95 2.15 -11.19
CA ILE A 190 6.95 1.07 -11.38
C ILE A 190 7.60 -0.16 -12.00
N LEU A 191 8.39 0.06 -13.04
CA LEU A 191 9.10 -0.99 -13.76
C LEU A 191 10.17 -1.65 -12.88
N LYS A 192 10.93 -0.86 -12.12
CA LYS A 192 11.96 -1.38 -11.21
C LYS A 192 11.38 -2.19 -10.05
N ILE A 193 10.26 -1.75 -9.46
CA ILE A 193 9.50 -2.52 -8.46
C ILE A 193 9.10 -3.88 -9.02
N SER A 194 8.55 -3.87 -10.24
CA SER A 194 8.10 -5.10 -10.91
C SER A 194 9.27 -6.03 -11.20
N GLN A 195 10.40 -5.49 -11.68
CA GLN A 195 11.62 -6.24 -11.93
C GLN A 195 12.15 -6.92 -10.65
N VAL A 196 12.15 -6.23 -9.51
CA VAL A 196 12.61 -6.81 -8.24
C VAL A 196 11.76 -8.00 -7.82
N VAL A 197 10.44 -7.88 -7.87
CA VAL A 197 9.51 -8.97 -7.50
C VAL A 197 9.65 -10.15 -8.46
N LEU A 198 9.75 -9.90 -9.76
CA LEU A 198 9.90 -10.94 -10.78
C LEU A 198 11.24 -11.66 -10.66
N ASN A 199 12.34 -10.94 -10.42
CA ASN A 199 13.66 -11.55 -10.21
C ASN A 199 13.65 -12.47 -8.99
N ALA A 200 13.07 -12.06 -7.86
CA ALA A 200 12.93 -12.93 -6.69
C ALA A 200 12.17 -14.23 -7.01
N ALA A 201 11.04 -14.14 -7.73
CA ALA A 201 10.29 -15.32 -8.15
C ALA A 201 11.08 -16.22 -9.11
N PHE A 202 11.80 -15.62 -10.04
CA PHE A 202 12.50 -16.35 -11.09
C PHE A 202 13.82 -16.98 -10.61
N GLU A 203 14.55 -16.32 -9.73
CA GLU A 203 15.70 -16.91 -9.04
C GLU A 203 15.25 -18.20 -8.29
N LEU A 204 14.15 -18.12 -7.54
CA LEU A 204 13.55 -19.28 -6.87
C LEU A 204 12.99 -20.34 -7.83
N ALA A 205 12.40 -19.94 -8.96
CA ALA A 205 11.91 -20.86 -9.98
C ALA A 205 13.05 -21.64 -10.64
N ASN A 206 14.22 -21.04 -10.80
CA ASN A 206 15.41 -21.74 -11.30
C ASN A 206 15.91 -22.79 -10.31
N GLU A 207 15.86 -22.50 -9.02
CA GLU A 207 16.19 -23.46 -7.96
C GLU A 207 15.13 -24.57 -7.83
N SER A 208 13.86 -24.20 -7.97
CA SER A 208 12.70 -25.10 -7.81
C SER A 208 12.16 -25.56 -9.17
N GLN A 209 12.91 -26.42 -9.85
CA GLN A 209 12.58 -26.91 -11.20
C GLN A 209 11.18 -27.53 -11.32
N ALA A 210 10.65 -28.12 -10.25
CA ALA A 210 9.34 -28.78 -10.24
C ALA A 210 8.16 -27.81 -10.40
N PHE A 211 8.31 -26.56 -9.95
CA PHE A 211 7.25 -25.55 -9.92
C PHE A 211 7.59 -24.30 -10.74
N ALA A 212 8.68 -24.36 -11.52
CA ALA A 212 9.23 -23.21 -12.23
C ALA A 212 8.21 -22.56 -13.18
N TYR A 213 7.44 -23.37 -13.91
CA TYR A 213 6.45 -22.87 -14.85
C TYR A 213 5.33 -22.10 -14.14
N ASP A 214 4.72 -22.70 -13.11
CA ASP A 214 3.62 -22.12 -12.35
C ASP A 214 4.05 -20.84 -11.62
N LEU A 215 5.26 -20.84 -11.04
CA LEU A 215 5.80 -19.68 -10.35
C LEU A 215 6.12 -18.53 -11.33
N CYS A 216 6.67 -18.84 -12.50
CA CYS A 216 6.96 -17.85 -13.53
C CYS A 216 5.69 -17.21 -14.07
N ILE A 217 4.73 -18.02 -14.51
CA ILE A 217 3.51 -17.52 -15.14
C ILE A 217 2.65 -16.75 -14.14
N GLY A 218 2.47 -17.29 -12.92
CA GLY A 218 1.72 -16.64 -11.86
C GLY A 218 2.33 -15.29 -11.48
N SER A 219 3.64 -15.23 -11.27
CA SER A 219 4.31 -13.97 -10.90
C SER A 219 4.22 -12.89 -11.98
N ILE A 220 4.27 -13.26 -13.27
CA ILE A 220 4.11 -12.32 -14.38
C ILE A 220 2.69 -11.75 -14.42
N TYR A 221 1.68 -12.62 -14.29
CA TYR A 221 0.29 -12.19 -14.21
C TYR A 221 0.06 -11.26 -13.03
N GLY A 222 0.57 -11.65 -11.87
CA GLY A 222 0.44 -10.87 -10.66
C GLY A 222 1.06 -9.49 -10.80
N ALA A 223 2.30 -9.40 -11.28
CA ALA A 223 2.96 -8.11 -11.50
C ALA A 223 2.17 -7.20 -12.46
N GLN A 224 1.68 -7.75 -13.57
CA GLN A 224 0.86 -7.01 -14.53
C GLN A 224 -0.47 -6.51 -13.91
N GLU A 225 -1.17 -7.36 -13.14
CA GLU A 225 -2.38 -6.97 -12.42
C GLU A 225 -2.09 -5.91 -11.36
N GLY A 226 -0.97 -6.04 -10.63
CA GLY A 226 -0.54 -5.08 -9.62
C GLY A 226 -0.30 -3.69 -10.20
N ILE A 227 0.38 -3.59 -11.35
CA ILE A 227 0.55 -2.34 -12.10
C ILE A 227 -0.81 -1.78 -12.52
N SER A 228 -1.69 -2.62 -13.08
CA SER A 228 -3.01 -2.21 -13.56
C SER A 228 -3.87 -1.63 -12.42
N LEU A 229 -3.89 -2.28 -11.26
CA LEU A 229 -4.59 -1.81 -10.07
C LEU A 229 -4.00 -0.50 -9.53
N ALA A 230 -2.68 -0.37 -9.55
CA ALA A 230 -2.00 0.84 -9.10
C ALA A 230 -2.39 2.04 -9.99
N ILE A 231 -2.51 1.82 -11.30
CA ILE A 231 -2.99 2.83 -12.26
C ILE A 231 -4.45 3.21 -12.00
N GLU A 232 -5.34 2.24 -11.81
CA GLU A 232 -6.75 2.53 -11.50
C GLU A 232 -6.90 3.30 -10.18
N LYS A 233 -6.08 2.98 -9.17
CA LYS A 233 -6.06 3.75 -7.92
C LYS A 233 -5.46 5.15 -8.13
N PHE A 234 -4.39 5.25 -8.91
CA PHE A 234 -3.79 6.53 -9.28
C PHE A 234 -4.77 7.40 -10.06
N LYS A 235 -5.66 6.78 -10.83
CA LYS A 235 -6.71 7.47 -11.56
C LYS A 235 -7.72 8.16 -10.67
N LEU A 236 -8.06 7.57 -9.54
CA LEU A 236 -8.89 8.24 -8.53
C LEU A 236 -8.22 9.52 -7.98
N SER A 237 -6.88 9.60 -8.00
CA SER A 237 -6.16 10.81 -7.60
C SER A 237 -6.31 11.97 -8.61
N PHE A 238 -6.70 11.71 -9.86
CA PHE A 238 -6.94 12.75 -10.88
C PHE A 238 -8.18 13.59 -10.59
N ALA A 239 -9.14 13.07 -9.83
CA ALA A 239 -10.32 13.85 -9.42
C ALA A 239 -9.96 15.08 -8.57
N TYR A 240 -8.78 15.07 -7.94
CA TYR A 240 -8.32 16.12 -7.03
C TYR A 240 -7.18 16.99 -7.60
N SER A 241 -6.70 16.71 -8.83
CA SER A 241 -5.65 17.51 -9.46
C SER A 241 -6.21 18.81 -10.03
N ALA A 242 -5.81 19.95 -9.47
CA ALA A 242 -6.28 21.28 -9.86
C ALA A 242 -5.53 21.91 -11.05
N LEU A 243 -4.41 21.32 -11.50
CA LEU A 243 -3.49 21.91 -12.47
C LEU A 243 -3.27 21.00 -13.70
N GLU A 244 -3.40 21.58 -14.90
CA GLU A 244 -3.21 20.90 -16.19
C GLU A 244 -1.79 20.30 -16.34
N HIS A 245 -0.77 21.00 -15.81
CA HIS A 245 0.63 20.58 -15.88
C HIS A 245 0.88 19.26 -15.14
N ASP A 246 0.25 19.07 -13.98
CA ASP A 246 0.42 17.85 -13.18
C ASP A 246 -0.20 16.65 -13.89
N LEU A 247 -1.34 16.84 -14.56
CA LEU A 247 -1.98 15.78 -15.35
C LEU A 247 -1.16 15.40 -16.58
N LYS A 248 -0.54 16.36 -17.26
CA LYS A 248 0.34 16.06 -18.41
C LYS A 248 1.58 15.28 -18.00
N ASN A 249 2.19 15.60 -16.86
CA ASN A 249 3.32 14.83 -16.36
C ASN A 249 2.90 13.40 -16.01
N LYS A 250 1.75 13.25 -15.33
CA LYS A 250 1.18 11.94 -15.03
C LYS A 250 0.80 11.12 -16.26
N GLU A 251 0.35 11.76 -17.35
CA GLU A 251 0.08 11.09 -18.63
C GLU A 251 1.36 10.53 -19.25
N LYS A 252 2.47 11.28 -19.19
CA LYS A 252 3.77 10.84 -19.73
C LYS A 252 4.29 9.59 -19.05
N GLU A 253 4.08 9.47 -17.74
CA GLU A 253 4.49 8.28 -16.99
C GLU A 253 3.76 7.01 -17.46
N LEU A 254 2.58 7.12 -18.06
CA LEU A 254 1.84 5.96 -18.59
C LEU A 254 2.23 5.55 -20.02
N ILE A 255 3.08 6.32 -20.69
CA ILE A 255 3.46 6.05 -22.08
C ILE A 255 4.41 4.84 -22.12
N ASP A 256 4.01 3.84 -22.92
CA ASP A 256 4.78 2.64 -23.26
C ASP A 256 5.19 1.76 -22.07
N ILE A 257 4.56 1.91 -20.89
CA ILE A 257 4.78 1.04 -19.72
C ILE A 257 4.67 -0.44 -20.12
N GLU A 258 3.70 -0.79 -20.96
CA GLU A 258 3.48 -2.17 -21.39
C GLU A 258 4.63 -2.71 -22.25
N GLN A 259 5.22 -1.88 -23.11
CA GLN A 259 6.31 -2.29 -23.98
C GLN A 259 7.61 -2.41 -23.19
N GLU A 260 7.86 -1.48 -22.27
CA GLU A 260 9.02 -1.52 -21.39
C GLU A 260 8.94 -2.70 -20.41
N PHE A 261 7.74 -3.06 -19.94
CA PHE A 261 7.55 -4.28 -19.13
C PHE A 261 7.93 -5.55 -19.91
N ILE A 262 7.55 -5.65 -21.19
CA ILE A 262 7.97 -6.75 -22.06
C ILE A 262 9.49 -6.76 -22.26
N GLN A 263 10.10 -5.59 -22.43
CA GLN A 263 11.56 -5.48 -22.55
C GLN A 263 12.28 -5.95 -21.29
N ILE A 264 11.73 -5.67 -20.11
CA ILE A 264 12.25 -6.19 -18.84
C ILE A 264 12.19 -7.71 -18.82
N LEU A 265 11.07 -8.33 -19.20
CA LEU A 265 10.97 -9.79 -19.27
C LEU A 265 11.98 -10.40 -20.25
N LYS A 266 12.18 -9.77 -21.41
CA LYS A 266 13.20 -10.19 -22.40
C LYS A 266 14.61 -10.08 -21.83
N LYS A 267 14.90 -8.98 -21.13
CA LYS A 267 16.20 -8.77 -20.47
C LYS A 267 16.45 -9.82 -19.41
N ILE A 268 15.49 -10.05 -18.51
CA ILE A 268 15.59 -11.06 -17.46
C ILE A 268 15.78 -12.47 -18.05
N SER A 269 15.02 -12.81 -19.11
CA SER A 269 15.19 -14.09 -19.83
C SER A 269 16.60 -14.27 -20.41
N SER A 270 17.29 -13.19 -20.77
CA SER A 270 18.67 -13.27 -21.27
C SER A 270 19.73 -13.41 -20.17
N GLU A 271 19.41 -12.97 -18.96
CA GLU A 271 20.33 -12.94 -17.80
C GLU A 271 20.22 -14.21 -16.93
N LEU A 272 19.08 -14.92 -16.99
CA LEU A 272 18.83 -16.11 -16.17
C LEU A 272 19.17 -17.43 -16.87
N ASP A 273 19.45 -18.44 -16.04
CA ASP A 273 19.65 -19.83 -16.45
C ASP A 273 18.33 -20.59 -16.68
N ASN A 274 18.45 -21.84 -17.14
CA ASN A 274 17.33 -22.76 -17.31
C ASN A 274 16.87 -23.34 -15.96
N PRO A 275 15.56 -23.63 -15.77
CA PRO A 275 14.49 -23.69 -16.78
C PRO A 275 13.78 -22.36 -17.09
N VAL A 276 13.98 -21.30 -16.31
CA VAL A 276 13.19 -20.05 -16.44
C VAL A 276 13.38 -19.37 -17.78
N LYS A 277 14.60 -19.36 -18.31
CA LYS A 277 14.89 -18.79 -19.63
C LYS A 277 14.02 -19.36 -20.74
N ASP A 278 13.88 -20.69 -20.79
CA ASP A 278 13.09 -21.38 -21.80
C ASP A 278 11.59 -21.15 -21.60
N ILE A 279 11.13 -21.14 -20.33
CA ILE A 279 9.74 -20.81 -19.97
C ILE A 279 9.40 -19.39 -20.43
N LEU A 280 10.24 -18.41 -20.13
CA LEU A 280 10.00 -17.01 -20.52
C LEU A 280 9.96 -16.82 -22.02
N LYS A 281 10.82 -17.51 -22.78
CA LYS A 281 10.79 -17.48 -24.24
C LYS A 281 9.47 -18.02 -24.78
N ASP A 282 9.05 -19.21 -24.32
CA ASP A 282 7.78 -19.81 -24.73
C ASP A 282 6.60 -18.90 -24.40
N LEU A 283 6.57 -18.32 -23.19
CA LEU A 283 5.49 -17.43 -22.78
C LEU A 283 5.44 -16.15 -23.62
N LEU A 284 6.60 -15.54 -23.90
CA LEU A 284 6.72 -14.32 -24.71
C LEU A 284 6.37 -14.56 -26.19
N GLU A 285 6.62 -15.76 -26.73
CA GLU A 285 6.35 -16.09 -28.14
C GLU A 285 4.94 -16.63 -28.37
N ASN A 286 4.36 -17.39 -27.42
CA ASN A 286 3.18 -18.20 -27.66
C ASN A 286 1.96 -17.89 -26.78
N LYS A 287 2.13 -17.29 -25.60
CA LYS A 287 1.02 -17.14 -24.62
C LYS A 287 0.67 -15.72 -24.24
N PHE A 288 1.59 -14.78 -24.33
CA PHE A 288 1.34 -13.43 -23.83
C PHE A 288 0.75 -12.44 -24.84
N ASP A 289 0.58 -12.79 -26.11
CA ASP A 289 0.00 -11.89 -27.11
C ASP A 289 -1.36 -11.31 -26.69
N THR A 290 -2.26 -12.17 -26.19
CA THR A 290 -3.59 -11.73 -25.75
C THR A 290 -3.54 -10.92 -24.45
N LEU A 291 -2.56 -11.17 -23.60
CA LEU A 291 -2.45 -10.58 -22.27
C LEU A 291 -1.76 -9.22 -22.30
N PHE A 292 -0.70 -9.10 -23.09
CA PHE A 292 -0.10 -7.81 -23.41
C PHE A 292 -1.04 -6.95 -24.24
N ALA A 293 -1.88 -7.54 -25.11
CA ALA A 293 -2.94 -6.78 -25.78
C ALA A 293 -3.97 -6.19 -24.78
N LYS A 294 -4.40 -6.98 -23.79
CA LYS A 294 -5.28 -6.48 -22.70
C LYS A 294 -4.58 -5.40 -21.87
N PHE A 295 -3.30 -5.60 -21.53
CA PHE A 295 -2.52 -4.63 -20.77
C PHE A 295 -2.41 -3.30 -21.50
N LYS A 296 -2.03 -3.36 -22.78
CA LYS A 296 -1.92 -2.23 -23.68
C LYS A 296 -3.24 -1.46 -23.79
N ARG A 297 -4.35 -2.19 -23.93
CA ARG A 297 -5.68 -1.56 -23.99
C ARG A 297 -6.01 -0.80 -22.72
N LEU A 298 -5.74 -1.39 -21.54
CA LEU A 298 -5.95 -0.73 -20.25
C LEU A 298 -5.10 0.55 -20.10
N MET A 299 -3.83 0.50 -20.53
CA MET A 299 -2.95 1.68 -20.55
C MET A 299 -3.51 2.78 -21.44
N GLN A 300 -3.95 2.42 -22.64
CA GLN A 300 -4.53 3.36 -23.59
C GLN A 300 -5.84 3.98 -23.07
N GLU A 301 -6.75 3.16 -22.53
CA GLU A 301 -8.01 3.61 -21.92
C GLU A 301 -7.75 4.62 -20.78
N ASN A 302 -6.75 4.36 -19.93
CA ASN A 302 -6.41 5.27 -18.84
C ASN A 302 -5.77 6.58 -19.32
N ARG A 303 -4.94 6.54 -20.37
CA ARG A 303 -4.40 7.76 -21.01
C ARG A 303 -5.49 8.61 -21.64
N GLU A 304 -6.43 8.00 -22.37
CA GLU A 304 -7.57 8.69 -22.97
C GLU A 304 -8.42 9.40 -21.91
N GLN A 305 -8.63 8.77 -20.74
CA GLN A 305 -9.35 9.39 -19.64
C GLN A 305 -8.60 10.57 -19.01
N ILE A 306 -7.27 10.52 -18.91
CA ILE A 306 -6.46 11.68 -18.48
C ILE A 306 -6.60 12.83 -19.48
N LEU A 307 -6.58 12.54 -20.78
CA LEU A 307 -6.76 13.54 -21.83
C LEU A 307 -8.15 14.19 -21.77
N ILE A 308 -9.20 13.41 -21.51
CA ILE A 308 -10.56 13.94 -21.29
C ILE A 308 -10.57 14.89 -20.09
N LYS A 309 -9.96 14.50 -18.96
CA LYS A 309 -9.85 15.35 -17.76
C LYS A 309 -9.06 16.64 -18.01
N ILE A 310 -7.96 16.57 -18.78
CA ILE A 310 -7.20 17.75 -19.22
C ILE A 310 -8.10 18.69 -20.03
N ASN A 311 -8.90 18.15 -20.95
CA ASN A 311 -9.80 18.95 -21.78
C ASN A 311 -10.96 19.56 -20.97
N GLU A 312 -11.52 18.84 -20.00
CA GLU A 312 -12.52 19.38 -19.06
C GLU A 312 -11.95 20.56 -18.24
N ILE A 313 -10.71 20.45 -17.77
CA ILE A 313 -10.01 21.54 -17.05
C ILE A 313 -9.79 22.76 -17.95
N LYS A 314 -9.41 22.56 -19.21
CA LYS A 314 -9.26 23.65 -20.20
C LYS A 314 -10.57 24.37 -20.51
N GLN A 315 -11.69 23.66 -20.49
CA GLN A 315 -13.01 24.23 -20.78
C GLN A 315 -13.66 24.91 -19.57
N ASN A 316 -13.02 24.92 -18.40
CA ASN A 316 -13.60 25.49 -17.19
C ASN A 316 -13.34 27.02 -17.08
N PRO A 317 -14.35 27.88 -17.24
CA PRO A 317 -14.17 29.34 -17.31
C PRO A 317 -13.64 29.98 -16.01
N LYS A 318 -13.68 29.28 -14.87
CA LYS A 318 -13.10 29.73 -13.59
C LYS A 318 -11.58 29.57 -13.52
N ILE A 319 -10.99 28.68 -14.31
CA ILE A 319 -9.53 28.48 -14.36
C ILE A 319 -8.90 29.50 -15.31
N ASP A 320 -9.62 29.92 -16.34
CA ASP A 320 -9.19 30.97 -17.27
C ASP A 320 -9.03 32.34 -16.61
N SER A 321 -9.80 32.63 -15.56
CA SER A 321 -9.63 33.83 -14.74
C SER A 321 -8.48 33.69 -13.73
N PHE A 322 -8.23 32.49 -13.21
CA PHE A 322 -7.14 32.21 -12.27
C PHE A 322 -5.77 32.16 -12.99
N SER A 323 -5.69 31.56 -14.17
CA SER A 323 -4.50 31.58 -15.03
C SER A 323 -4.18 33.01 -15.46
N LYS A 324 -5.18 33.80 -15.89
CA LYS A 324 -5.00 35.24 -16.16
C LYS A 324 -4.58 36.05 -14.94
N LEU A 325 -5.09 35.74 -13.74
CA LEU A 325 -4.69 36.38 -12.48
C LEU A 325 -3.24 36.01 -12.08
N THR A 326 -2.83 34.76 -12.25
CA THR A 326 -1.47 34.29 -11.96
C THR A 326 -0.48 34.84 -13.00
N GLN A 327 -0.86 34.89 -14.28
CA GLN A 327 -0.05 35.51 -15.34
C GLN A 327 0.08 37.02 -15.11
N ASN A 328 -1.00 37.72 -14.73
CA ASN A 328 -0.94 39.15 -14.44
C ASN A 328 -0.11 39.45 -13.18
N LYS A 329 -0.24 38.67 -12.10
CA LYS A 329 0.62 38.82 -10.91
C LYS A 329 2.08 38.51 -11.20
N LEU A 330 2.38 37.48 -12.00
CA LEU A 330 3.74 37.18 -12.45
C LEU A 330 4.31 38.29 -13.34
N ASN A 331 3.52 38.85 -14.25
CA ASN A 331 3.95 39.95 -15.11
C ASN A 331 4.19 41.24 -14.31
N ILE A 332 3.39 41.49 -13.26
CA ILE A 332 3.60 42.61 -12.32
C ILE A 332 4.89 42.39 -11.52
N LEU A 333 5.10 41.20 -10.96
CA LEU A 333 6.34 40.84 -10.25
C LEU A 333 7.58 40.92 -11.15
N THR A 334 7.47 40.53 -12.42
CA THR A 334 8.57 40.61 -13.40
C THR A 334 8.89 42.07 -13.76
N LYS A 335 7.86 42.93 -13.85
CA LYS A 335 8.07 44.38 -14.01
C LYS A 335 8.73 45.00 -12.78
N GLU A 336 8.25 44.67 -11.58
CA GLU A 336 8.83 45.15 -10.31
C GLU A 336 10.30 44.69 -10.14
N LEU A 337 10.62 43.45 -10.52
CA LEU A 337 11.99 42.93 -10.58
C LEU A 337 12.85 43.70 -11.59
N SER A 338 12.32 44.00 -12.79
CA SER A 338 13.05 44.76 -13.81
C SER A 338 13.29 46.23 -13.41
N GLU A 339 12.39 46.82 -12.62
CA GLU A 339 12.55 48.17 -12.07
C GLU A 339 13.54 48.19 -10.90
N LEU A 340 13.52 47.17 -10.04
CA LEU A 340 14.52 46.96 -8.99
C LEU A 340 15.92 46.72 -9.57
N GLU A 341 16.03 45.98 -10.68
CA GLU A 341 17.28 45.73 -11.39
C GLU A 341 17.84 47.02 -12.01
N LYS A 342 16.98 47.89 -12.56
CA LYS A 342 17.37 49.22 -13.06
C LYS A 342 17.82 50.16 -11.93
N LEU A 343 17.13 50.15 -10.78
CA LEU A 343 17.50 50.90 -9.58
C LEU A 343 18.83 50.42 -8.98
N ALA A 344 19.06 49.10 -8.92
CA ALA A 344 20.32 48.51 -8.49
C ALA A 344 21.47 48.85 -9.44
N SER A 345 21.22 48.81 -10.75
CA SER A 345 22.19 49.16 -11.80
C SER A 345 22.57 50.65 -11.78
N HIS A 346 21.65 51.56 -11.44
CA HIS A 346 21.95 52.98 -11.23
C HIS A 346 22.78 53.21 -9.95
N LYS A 347 22.49 52.48 -8.86
CA LYS A 347 23.27 52.54 -7.61
C LYS A 347 24.70 52.01 -7.77
N TYR A 348 24.89 50.99 -8.63
CA TYR A 348 26.20 50.39 -8.91
C TYR A 348 27.09 51.27 -9.80
N LYS A 349 26.52 52.07 -10.70
CA LYS A 349 27.28 53.03 -11.54
C LYS A 349 27.80 54.24 -10.76
N SER A 350 27.21 54.57 -9.60
CA SER A 350 27.63 55.70 -8.75
C SER A 350 28.66 55.36 -7.67
N LEU A 351 29.08 54.10 -7.53
CA LEU A 351 30.08 53.69 -6.54
C LEU A 351 31.45 53.56 -7.20
N ASP A 352 32.21 54.66 -7.10
CA ASP A 352 33.56 54.83 -7.61
C ASP A 352 34.53 53.75 -7.08
N LYS A 353 35.40 53.24 -7.97
CA LYS A 353 36.27 52.06 -7.80
C LYS A 353 37.24 52.16 -6.62
N ASN A 354 37.44 53.35 -6.05
CA ASN A 354 38.38 53.58 -4.96
C ASN A 354 37.83 53.16 -3.58
N ASN A 355 36.50 53.18 -3.35
CA ASN A 355 35.92 52.81 -2.05
C ASN A 355 35.79 51.29 -1.84
N VAL A 356 35.88 50.49 -2.91
CA VAL A 356 35.78 49.02 -2.83
C VAL A 356 37.04 48.40 -2.22
N LYS A 357 38.22 49.02 -2.43
CA LYS A 357 39.47 48.58 -1.80
C LYS A 357 39.48 48.82 -0.28
N GLU A 358 38.91 49.93 0.19
CA GLU A 358 38.85 50.25 1.62
C GLU A 358 37.86 49.35 2.39
N LEU A 359 36.74 48.98 1.75
CA LEU A 359 35.76 48.04 2.31
C LEU A 359 36.32 46.61 2.39
N GLY A 360 37.11 46.18 1.40
CA GLY A 360 37.78 44.88 1.42
C GLY A 360 38.82 44.75 2.53
N VAL A 361 39.60 45.82 2.80
CA VAL A 361 40.60 45.84 3.88
C VAL A 361 39.96 45.87 5.28
N ARG A 362 38.86 46.63 5.47
CA ARG A 362 38.14 46.68 6.76
C ARG A 362 37.44 45.36 7.14
N LEU A 363 37.06 44.54 6.16
CA LEU A 363 36.47 43.22 6.40
C LEU A 363 37.53 42.18 6.80
N TRP A 364 38.75 42.29 6.26
CA TRP A 364 39.87 41.42 6.64
C TRP A 364 40.41 41.70 8.05
N GLU A 365 40.52 42.97 8.47
CA GLU A 365 40.98 43.31 9.83
C GLU A 365 40.00 42.90 10.95
N LYS A 366 38.71 42.71 10.62
CA LYS A 366 37.69 42.23 11.57
C LYS A 366 37.68 40.71 11.77
N LEU A 367 38.38 39.95 10.93
CA LEU A 367 38.42 38.48 11.02
C LEU A 367 39.64 37.94 11.77
N ILE A 368 40.59 38.80 12.18
CA ILE A 368 41.84 38.42 12.87
C ILE A 368 41.84 38.90 14.35
N LYS A 369 40.68 39.22 14.93
CA LYS A 369 40.57 39.52 16.38
C LYS A 369 39.59 38.60 17.08
#